data_AF-A0A913WPF8-F1
#
_entry.id   AF-A0A913WPF8-F1
#
_cell.length_a   1.000
_cell.length_b   1.000
_cell.length_c   1.000
_cell.angle_alpha   90.00
_cell.angle_beta   90.00
_cell.angle_gamma   90.00
#
_symmetry.space_group_name_H-M   'P 1'
#
loop_
_entity.id
_entity.type
_entity.pdbx_description
1 polymer ?
#
loop_
_entity_poly.entity_id
_entity_poly.type
_entity_poly.pdbx_seq_one_letter_code
_entity_poly.pdbx_strand_id
1 'polypeptide(L)'
;MAAKFARFHEKRSYETSADQDMFDREDDEELLEVEKATLDVPISEDNVGYQLILKMGWKSGSGLGRKLQGRTDPIPIVLKEDFTGIGKMKEEMAHAEESTSKRKTLEIEKEETEELKQKYLVGM
;
A
#
# COMPACT_ATOMS: atom_id res chain seq x y z
N MET A 1 20.80 -29.97 -27.42
CA MET A 1 20.17 -29.83 -26.09
C MET A 1 19.42 -28.49 -26.01
N ALA A 2 18.34 -28.32 -26.78
CA ALA A 2 17.60 -27.05 -26.85
C ALA A 2 16.07 -27.23 -27.04
N ALA A 3 15.54 -28.45 -26.83
CA ALA A 3 14.13 -28.74 -27.08
C ALA A 3 13.22 -28.64 -25.83
N LYS A 4 13.77 -28.29 -24.65
CA LYS A 4 13.02 -28.30 -23.38
C LYS A 4 12.28 -26.98 -23.06
N PHE A 5 12.61 -25.88 -23.74
CA PHE A 5 12.04 -24.55 -23.44
C PHE A 5 11.12 -23.98 -24.52
N ALA A 6 10.86 -24.73 -25.60
CA ALA A 6 10.01 -24.26 -26.70
C ALA A 6 8.51 -24.16 -26.34
N ARG A 7 8.09 -24.78 -25.23
CA ARG A 7 6.68 -24.85 -24.78
C ARG A 7 6.18 -23.63 -24.00
N PHE A 8 6.93 -22.52 -23.93
CA PHE A 8 6.51 -21.33 -23.18
C PHE A 8 5.82 -20.26 -24.04
N HIS A 9 5.89 -20.35 -25.37
CA HIS A 9 5.35 -19.35 -26.30
C HIS A 9 4.14 -19.85 -27.12
N GLU A 10 3.59 -21.02 -26.76
CA GLU A 10 2.39 -21.52 -27.40
C GLU A 10 1.18 -20.79 -26.80
N LYS A 11 0.42 -20.06 -27.63
CA LYS A 11 -0.85 -19.47 -27.23
C LYS A 11 -1.82 -20.63 -26.95
N ARG A 12 -1.89 -21.03 -25.69
CA ARG A 12 -2.89 -21.98 -25.21
C ARG A 12 -4.24 -21.25 -25.27
N SER A 13 -5.06 -21.53 -26.28
CA SER A 13 -6.47 -21.14 -26.27
C SER A 13 -7.12 -21.90 -25.13
N TYR A 14 -7.34 -21.21 -24.01
CA TYR A 14 -8.24 -21.71 -22.98
C TYR A 14 -9.63 -21.64 -23.58
N GLU A 15 -10.13 -22.76 -24.11
CA GLU A 15 -11.55 -22.92 -24.36
C GLU A 15 -12.21 -22.97 -22.98
N THR A 16 -12.52 -21.79 -22.43
CA THR A 16 -13.52 -21.69 -21.39
C THR A 16 -14.82 -22.17 -22.05
N SER A 17 -15.37 -23.28 -21.58
CA SER A 17 -16.72 -23.68 -21.94
C SER A 17 -17.64 -22.55 -21.47
N ALA A 18 -18.39 -21.93 -22.38
CA ALA A 18 -19.30 -20.83 -22.07
C ALA A 18 -20.31 -21.16 -20.94
N ASP A 19 -20.47 -22.44 -20.61
CA ASP A 19 -21.29 -22.93 -19.51
C ASP A 19 -20.67 -22.69 -18.10
N GLN A 20 -19.36 -22.47 -17.98
CA GLN A 20 -18.70 -22.15 -16.70
C GLN A 20 -18.81 -20.67 -16.32
N ASP A 21 -18.88 -19.76 -17.31
CA ASP A 21 -18.97 -18.31 -17.07
C ASP A 21 -20.39 -17.84 -16.68
N MET A 22 -21.37 -18.75 -16.61
CA MET A 22 -22.74 -18.48 -16.17
C MET A 22 -22.94 -18.73 -14.67
N PHE A 23 -22.06 -19.51 -14.01
CA PHE A 23 -22.21 -19.82 -12.58
C PHE A 23 -21.59 -18.75 -11.66
N ASP A 24 -20.68 -17.93 -12.19
CA ASP A 24 -19.98 -16.89 -11.42
C ASP A 24 -20.57 -15.47 -11.63
N ARG A 25 -21.58 -15.30 -12.49
CA ARG A 25 -22.07 -13.96 -12.88
C ARG A 25 -23.43 -13.59 -12.29
N GLU A 26 -24.26 -14.56 -11.90
CA GLU A 26 -25.64 -14.30 -11.45
C GLU A 26 -25.77 -14.16 -9.92
N ASP A 27 -24.77 -14.60 -9.15
CA ASP A 27 -24.79 -14.56 -7.67
C ASP A 27 -24.18 -13.28 -7.06
N ASP A 28 -23.56 -12.41 -7.87
CA ASP A 28 -22.91 -11.18 -7.40
C ASP A 28 -23.89 -10.00 -7.20
N GLU A 29 -25.03 -10.00 -7.90
CA GLU A 29 -26.02 -8.91 -7.87
C GLU A 29 -27.07 -9.05 -6.75
N GLU A 30 -27.24 -10.25 -6.16
CA GLU A 30 -28.17 -10.52 -5.07
C GLU A 30 -27.47 -10.69 -3.70
N LEU A 31 -26.22 -10.25 -3.60
CA LEU A 31 -25.63 -9.93 -2.31
C LEU A 31 -26.33 -8.66 -1.80
N LEU A 32 -27.41 -8.86 -1.05
CA LEU A 32 -28.04 -7.87 -0.17
C LEU A 32 -27.00 -6.82 0.24
N GLU A 33 -27.35 -5.53 0.15
CA GLU A 33 -26.57 -4.41 0.68
C GLU A 33 -26.42 -4.56 2.20
N VAL A 34 -25.64 -5.55 2.64
CA VAL A 34 -25.25 -5.75 4.01
C VAL A 34 -24.23 -4.66 4.26
N GLU A 35 -24.61 -3.72 5.11
CA GLU A 35 -23.74 -2.64 5.56
C GLU A 35 -22.41 -3.26 6.04
N LYS A 36 -21.35 -3.03 5.27
CA LYS A 36 -20.02 -3.55 5.59
C LYS A 36 -19.49 -2.75 6.78
N ALA A 37 -19.05 -3.46 7.82
CA ALA A 37 -18.39 -2.83 8.96
C ALA A 37 -17.18 -2.03 8.49
N THR A 38 -17.10 -0.76 8.87
CA THR A 38 -15.97 0.13 8.59
C THR A 38 -15.11 0.29 9.85
N LEU A 39 -13.86 0.75 9.68
CA LEU A 39 -12.98 1.05 10.81
C LEU A 39 -13.29 2.42 11.44
N ASP A 40 -14.02 3.27 10.71
CA ASP A 40 -14.27 4.67 11.06
C ASP A 40 -15.56 4.87 11.86
N VAL A 41 -16.54 3.97 11.68
CA VAL A 41 -17.86 4.08 12.32
C VAL A 41 -18.03 2.97 13.36
N PRO A 42 -18.42 3.29 14.61
CA PRO A 42 -18.75 2.29 15.60
C PRO A 42 -19.89 1.38 15.13
N ILE A 43 -19.85 0.12 15.54
CA ILE A 43 -20.96 -0.80 15.29
C ILE A 43 -22.23 -0.30 15.98
N SER A 44 -23.36 -0.44 15.29
CA SER A 44 -24.65 0.05 15.76
C SER A 44 -25.17 -0.71 16.99
N GLU A 45 -26.02 -0.06 17.81
CA GLU A 45 -26.48 -0.64 19.08
C GLU A 45 -27.52 -1.77 18.93
N ASP A 46 -28.18 -1.81 17.77
CA ASP A 46 -29.07 -2.89 17.35
C ASP A 46 -28.30 -4.16 16.97
N ASN A 47 -26.98 -4.07 16.77
CA ASN A 47 -26.15 -5.23 16.46
C ASN A 47 -26.14 -6.25 17.62
N VAL A 48 -26.37 -7.52 17.28
CA VAL A 48 -26.43 -8.62 18.25
C VAL A 48 -25.14 -8.75 19.06
N GLY A 49 -23.97 -8.55 18.43
CA GLY A 49 -22.66 -8.60 19.09
C GLY A 49 -22.47 -7.47 20.10
N TYR A 50 -22.90 -6.25 19.77
CA TYR A 50 -22.89 -5.10 20.68
C TYR A 50 -23.72 -5.38 21.93
N GLN A 51 -24.95 -5.86 21.75
CA GLN A 51 -25.86 -6.17 22.86
C GLN A 51 -25.34 -7.33 23.72
N LEU A 52 -24.71 -8.34 23.12
CA LEU A 52 -24.16 -9.47 23.84
C LEU A 52 -23.02 -9.03 24.78
N ILE A 53 -22.08 -8.23 24.28
CA ILE A 53 -20.94 -7.77 25.05
C ILE A 53 -21.37 -6.80 26.17
N LEU A 54 -22.36 -5.94 25.93
CA LEU A 54 -22.99 -5.13 26.99
C LEU A 54 -23.56 -6.01 28.12
N LYS A 55 -24.27 -7.09 27.79
CA LYS A 55 -24.81 -8.05 28.78
C LYS A 55 -23.70 -8.78 29.55
N MET A 56 -22.52 -8.93 28.96
CA MET A 56 -21.33 -9.49 29.61
C MET A 56 -20.62 -8.49 30.53
N GLY A 57 -21.15 -7.27 30.69
CA GLY A 57 -20.64 -6.25 31.62
C GLY A 57 -19.61 -5.29 31.01
N TRP A 58 -19.40 -5.33 29.70
CA TRP A 58 -18.66 -4.29 28.99
C TRP A 58 -19.48 -2.99 28.94
N LYS A 59 -18.80 -1.85 28.84
CA LYS A 59 -19.41 -0.53 28.71
C LYS A 59 -18.98 0.10 27.40
N SER A 60 -19.91 0.72 26.68
CA SER A 60 -19.61 1.42 25.43
C SER A 60 -18.51 2.47 25.67
N GLY A 61 -17.51 2.51 24.77
CA GLY A 61 -16.33 3.37 24.88
C GLY A 61 -15.26 2.91 25.88
N SER A 62 -15.43 1.78 26.59
CA SER A 62 -14.39 1.26 27.49
C SER A 62 -13.51 0.20 26.81
N GLY A 63 -12.23 0.17 27.19
CA GLY A 63 -11.31 -0.88 26.75
C GLY A 63 -11.66 -2.25 27.33
N LEU A 64 -11.30 -3.33 26.63
CA LEU A 64 -11.53 -4.69 27.10
C LEU A 64 -10.48 -5.14 28.14
N GLY A 65 -10.81 -6.19 28.90
CA GLY A 65 -9.90 -6.81 29.88
C GLY A 65 -10.10 -6.33 31.32
N ARG A 66 -9.48 -7.03 32.28
CA ARG A 66 -9.72 -6.83 33.73
C ARG A 66 -9.47 -5.39 34.21
N LYS A 67 -8.51 -4.69 33.61
CA LYS A 67 -8.16 -3.30 33.94
C LYS A 67 -8.60 -2.33 32.84
N LEU A 68 -9.50 -2.75 31.95
CA LEU A 68 -9.91 -1.97 30.77
C LEU A 68 -8.71 -1.56 29.89
N GLN A 69 -7.67 -2.40 29.84
CA GLN A 69 -6.40 -2.07 29.18
C GLN A 69 -6.41 -2.28 27.65
N GLY A 70 -7.46 -2.92 27.13
CA GLY A 70 -7.65 -3.12 25.71
C GLY A 70 -7.85 -1.80 24.98
N ARG A 71 -7.43 -1.76 23.72
CA ARG A 71 -7.64 -0.61 22.83
C ARG A 71 -9.15 -0.43 22.57
N THR A 72 -9.60 0.82 22.54
CA THR A 72 -11.00 1.17 22.24
C THR A 72 -11.26 1.21 20.74
N ASP A 73 -10.27 1.65 19.97
CA ASP A 73 -10.39 1.80 18.51
C ASP A 73 -9.82 0.59 17.78
N PRO A 74 -10.32 0.22 16.60
CA PRO A 74 -9.74 -0.86 15.81
C PRO A 74 -8.39 -0.44 15.22
N ILE A 75 -7.48 -1.40 14.98
CA ILE A 75 -6.15 -1.11 14.41
C ILE A 75 -6.30 -0.70 12.94
N PRO A 76 -5.78 0.48 12.53
CA PRO A 76 -5.87 0.91 11.14
C PRO A 76 -5.06 -0.03 10.25
N ILE A 77 -5.63 -0.36 9.11
CA ILE A 77 -4.98 -1.18 8.09
C ILE A 77 -4.34 -0.22 7.09
N VAL A 78 -3.02 -0.33 6.92
CA VAL A 78 -2.31 0.41 5.87
C VAL A 78 -2.24 -0.47 4.64
N LEU A 79 -3.05 -0.14 3.63
CA LEU A 79 -3.00 -0.81 2.34
C LEU A 79 -1.80 -0.33 1.55
N LYS A 80 -1.01 -1.28 1.05
CA LYS A 80 0.14 -1.01 0.21
C LYS A 80 -0.31 -0.98 -1.25
N GLU A 81 -0.41 0.21 -1.81
CA GLU A 81 -0.86 0.42 -3.20
C GLU A 81 0.29 0.36 -4.23
N ASP A 82 1.53 0.46 -3.78
CA ASP A 82 2.70 0.45 -4.65
C ASP A 82 3.22 -0.97 -4.92
N PHE A 83 4.03 -1.12 -5.98
CA PHE A 83 4.70 -2.38 -6.31
C PHE A 83 6.14 -2.44 -5.78
N THR A 84 6.59 -1.39 -5.10
CA THR A 84 7.95 -1.26 -4.59
C THR A 84 8.22 -2.21 -3.43
N GLY A 85 9.46 -2.65 -3.23
CA GLY A 85 9.84 -3.43 -2.06
C GLY A 85 9.59 -2.67 -0.75
N ILE A 86 9.32 -3.40 0.34
CA ILE A 86 9.10 -2.80 1.66
C ILE A 86 10.32 -1.96 2.04
N GLY A 87 10.10 -0.69 2.40
CA GLY A 87 11.14 0.24 2.85
C GLY A 87 11.84 1.04 1.74
N LYS A 88 11.77 0.62 0.47
CA LYS A 88 12.48 1.29 -0.62
C LYS A 88 11.94 2.70 -0.92
N MET A 89 10.63 2.94 -0.84
CA MET A 89 10.07 4.29 -0.97
C MET A 89 10.68 5.28 0.05
N LYS A 90 10.89 4.81 1.29
CA LYS A 90 11.47 5.63 2.35
C LYS A 90 12.93 5.99 2.05
N GLU A 91 13.69 5.03 1.53
CA GLU A 91 15.08 5.25 1.11
C GLU A 91 15.17 6.25 -0.05
N GLU A 92 14.33 6.10 -1.08
CA GLU A 92 14.28 7.01 -2.22
C GLU A 92 13.90 8.44 -1.82
N MET A 93 12.92 8.61 -0.92
CA MET A 93 12.57 9.92 -0.38
C MET A 93 13.73 10.56 0.39
N ALA A 94 14.41 9.81 1.25
CA ALA A 94 15.56 10.33 2.00
C ALA A 94 16.69 10.79 1.06
N HIS A 95 16.98 10.01 0.01
CA HIS A 95 17.99 10.39 -0.99
C HIS A 95 17.55 11.62 -1.80
N ALA A 96 16.26 11.71 -2.16
CA ALA A 96 15.72 12.87 -2.87
C ALA A 96 15.83 14.14 -2.02
N GLU A 97 15.48 14.08 -0.73
CA GLU A 97 15.63 15.18 0.22
C GLU A 97 17.09 15.62 0.36
N GLU A 98 18.02 14.68 0.52
CA GLU A 98 19.45 14.99 0.61
C GLU A 98 19.97 15.69 -0.64
N SER A 99 19.64 15.16 -1.82
CA SER A 99 20.10 15.70 -3.10
C SER A 99 19.51 17.09 -3.44
N THR A 100 18.33 17.41 -2.91
CA THR A 100 17.63 18.68 -3.16
C THR A 100 17.84 19.71 -2.05
N SER A 101 18.39 19.30 -0.90
CA SER A 101 18.61 20.16 0.27
C SER A 101 19.47 21.39 0.00
N LYS A 102 20.41 21.31 -0.96
CA LYS A 102 21.30 22.41 -1.32
C LYS A 102 21.18 22.74 -2.79
N ARG A 103 20.99 24.03 -3.10
CA ARG A 103 21.04 24.53 -4.47
C ARG A 103 22.45 24.25 -5.02
N LYS A 104 22.54 23.63 -6.19
CA LYS A 104 23.81 23.49 -6.90
C LYS A 104 24.32 24.89 -7.24
N THR A 105 25.55 25.22 -6.84
CA THR A 105 26.17 26.52 -7.16
C THR A 105 26.42 26.61 -8.65
N LEU A 106 26.02 27.73 -9.25
CA LEU A 106 26.24 27.96 -10.67
C LEU A 106 27.71 28.25 -10.93
N GLU A 107 28.21 27.90 -12.12
CA GLU A 107 29.62 28.14 -12.46
C GLU A 107 29.98 29.63 -12.45
N ILE A 108 29.01 30.51 -12.69
CA ILE A 108 29.15 31.97 -12.62
C ILE A 108 29.42 32.46 -11.18
N GLU A 109 28.96 31.71 -10.17
CA GLU A 109 29.16 32.04 -8.74
C GLU A 109 30.48 31.46 -8.19
N LYS A 110 31.11 30.51 -8.90
CA LYS A 110 32.40 29.95 -8.50
C LYS A 110 33.49 30.94 -8.89
N GLU A 111 34.29 31.37 -7.92
CA GLU A 111 35.42 32.25 -8.19
C GLU A 111 36.37 31.60 -9.20
N GLU A 112 36.80 32.39 -10.19
CA GLU A 112 37.79 31.98 -11.18
C GLU A 112 39.17 31.83 -10.53
N THR A 113 39.43 30.69 -9.89
CA THR A 113 40.77 30.36 -9.39
C THR A 113 41.68 29.96 -10.55
N GLU A 114 42.98 30.24 -10.43
CA GLU A 114 43.98 29.90 -11.46
C GLU A 114 44.00 28.40 -11.76
N GLU A 115 43.77 27.57 -10.75
CA GLU A 115 43.67 26.12 -10.88
C GLU A 115 42.46 25.70 -11.74
N LEU A 116 41.33 26.40 -11.62
CA LEU A 116 40.14 26.12 -12.42
C LEU A 116 40.34 26.51 -13.89
N LYS A 117 41.04 27.62 -14.14
CA LYS A 117 41.44 28.04 -15.50
C LYS A 117 42.36 27.00 -16.14
N GLN A 118 43.35 26.49 -15.40
CA GLN A 118 44.24 25.44 -15.90
C GLN A 118 43.49 24.15 -16.22
N LYS A 119 42.54 23.74 -15.38
CA LYS A 119 41.72 22.55 -15.63
C LYS A 119 40.92 22.64 -16.93
N TYR A 120 40.30 23.79 -17.22
CA TYR A 120 39.56 24.00 -18.47
C TYR A 120 40.47 24.17 -19.69
N LEU A 121 41.69 24.70 -19.51
CA LEU A 121 42.68 24.83 -20.57
C LEU A 121 43.26 23.47 -21.01
N VAL A 122 43.42 22.51 -20.08
CA VAL A 122 43.97 21.18 -20.35
C VAL A 122 42.92 20.22 -20.95
N GLY A 123 41.62 20.54 -20.81
CA GLY A 123 40.51 19.75 -21.34
C GLY A 123 40.08 20.08 -22.78
N MET A 124 40.78 21.01 -23.45
CA MET A 124 40.55 21.42 -24.84
C MET A 124 41.69 20.91 -25.73
#